data_AF-A0A2E8MD54-F1
#
_entry.id   AF-A0A2E8MD54-F1
#
_cell.length_a   1.000
_cell.length_b   1.000
_cell.length_c   1.000
_cell.angle_alpha   90.00
_cell.angle_beta   90.00
_cell.angle_gamma   90.00
#
_symmetry.space_group_name_H-M   'P 1'
#
loop_
_entity.id
_entity.type
_entity.pdbx_description
1 polymer ?
#
loop_
_entity_poly.entity_id
_entity_poly.type
_entity_poly.pdbx_seq_one_letter_code
_entity_poly.pdbx_strand_id
1 'polypeptide(L)' 'MKTFALLLSISIATLSAQRGPRPHEIAESPAEIGSSGIVWYPILEDGLAEAKRSKRPIFFMAAASQCSGVSGVF' A
#
# COMPACT_ATOMS: atom_id res chain seq x y z
N MET A 1 -21.39 -12.69 34.40
CA MET A 1 -21.76 -11.45 33.68
C MET A 1 -20.57 -10.50 33.47
N LYS A 2 -19.83 -10.13 34.53
CA LYS A 2 -18.62 -9.27 34.43
C LYS A 2 -17.49 -9.83 33.54
N THR A 3 -17.21 -11.13 33.64
CA THR A 3 -16.21 -11.82 32.81
C THR A 3 -16.60 -11.87 31.33
N PHE A 4 -17.89 -12.03 31.03
CA PHE A 4 -18.38 -12.05 29.65
C PHE A 4 -18.29 -10.66 29.00
N ALA A 5 -18.63 -9.60 29.76
CA ALA A 5 -18.48 -8.23 29.30
C ALA A 5 -17.01 -7.85 29.04
N LEU A 6 -16.07 -8.32 29.87
CA LEU A 6 -14.64 -8.08 29.70
C LEU A 6 -14.05 -8.79 28.47
N LEU A 7 -14.46 -10.04 28.22
CA LEU A 7 -14.01 -10.78 27.03
C LEU A 7 -14.58 -10.19 25.74
N LEU A 8 -15.82 -9.68 25.78
CA LEU A 8 -16.45 -9.02 24.63
C LEU A 8 -15.74 -7.71 24.27
N SER A 9 -15.34 -6.90 25.25
CA SER A 9 -14.62 -5.64 25.00
C SER A 9 -13.19 -5.85 24.49
N ILE A 10 -12.49 -6.90 24.92
CA ILE A 10 -11.16 -7.25 24.39
C ILE A 10 -11.24 -7.65 22.90
N SER A 11 -12.25 -8.40 22.49
CA SER A 11 -12.43 -8.82 21.10
C SER A 11 -12.78 -7.68 20.13
N ILE A 12 -13.40 -6.61 20.60
CA ILE A 12 -13.73 -5.43 19.77
C ILE A 12 -12.49 -4.55 19.54
N ALA A 13 -11.59 -4.49 20.53
CA ALA A 13 -10.37 -3.68 20.43
C ALA A 13 -9.39 -4.22 19.36
N THR A 14 -9.32 -5.55 19.17
CA THR A 14 -8.41 -6.16 18.19
C THR A 14 -8.83 -5.94 16.73
N LEU A 15 -10.13 -5.81 16.45
CA LEU A 15 -10.63 -5.52 15.09
C LEU A 15 -10.26 -4.11 14.59
N SER A 16 -10.08 -3.16 15.50
CA SER A 16 -9.81 -1.75 15.17
C SER A 16 -8.35 -1.51 14.77
N ALA A 17 -7.44 -2.43 15.12
CA ALA A 17 -6.00 -2.29 14.90
C ALA A 17 -5.54 -2.63 13.47
N GLN A 18 -6.43 -3.12 12.60
CA GLN A 18 -6.06 -3.65 11.28
C GLN A 18 -6.33 -2.70 10.09
N ARG A 19 -6.44 -1.39 10.35
CA ARG A 19 -6.63 -0.37 9.31
C ARG A 19 -5.28 0.20 8.90
N GLY A 20 -4.90 0.04 7.64
CA GLY A 20 -3.70 0.69 7.07
C GLY A 20 -3.82 2.23 7.08
N PRO A 21 -2.70 2.94 6.94
CA PRO A 21 -2.68 4.40 6.95
C PRO A 21 -3.55 4.97 5.83
N ARG A 22 -4.30 6.03 6.14
CA ARG A 22 -5.10 6.75 5.17
C ARG A 22 -4.21 7.62 4.28
N PRO A 23 -4.64 8.00 3.06
CA PRO A 23 -3.81 8.82 2.18
C PRO A 23 -3.29 10.12 2.83
N HIS A 24 -4.09 10.75 3.71
CA HIS A 24 -3.67 11.96 4.43
C HIS A 24 -2.72 11.69 5.62
N GLU A 25 -2.53 10.43 6.01
CA GLU A 25 -1.60 9.97 7.05
C GLU A 25 -0.25 9.53 6.45
N ILE A 26 -0.15 9.46 5.12
CA ILE A 26 1.10 9.18 4.39
C ILE A 26 1.69 10.52 3.97
N ALA A 27 2.79 10.91 4.62
CA ALA A 27 3.50 12.14 4.27
C ALA A 27 4.04 12.06 2.84
N GLU A 28 4.13 13.23 2.18
CA GLU A 28 4.82 13.34 0.91
C GLU A 28 6.27 12.86 1.03
N SER A 29 6.80 12.34 -0.08
CA SER A 29 8.20 11.93 -0.12
C SER A 29 9.09 13.11 0.25
N PRO A 30 10.03 12.97 1.20
CA PRO A 30 11.00 14.04 1.52
C PRO A 30 12.06 14.23 0.44
N ALA A 31 11.98 13.47 -0.66
CA ALA A 31 12.95 13.52 -1.74
C ALA A 31 12.76 14.78 -2.59
N GLU A 32 13.88 15.46 -2.89
CA GLU A 32 13.90 16.64 -3.76
C GLU A 32 13.33 16.33 -5.15
N ILE A 33 12.70 17.33 -5.77
CA ILE A 33 12.15 17.19 -7.13
C ILE A 33 13.30 16.90 -8.11
N GLY A 34 13.15 15.84 -8.91
CA GLY A 34 14.17 15.38 -9.86
C GLY A 34 15.16 14.36 -9.28
N SER A 35 15.05 14.01 -7.99
CA SER A 35 15.75 12.86 -7.44
C SER A 35 15.26 11.53 -8.04
N SER A 36 16.10 10.50 -7.94
CA SER A 36 15.77 9.14 -8.41
C SER A 36 14.49 8.63 -7.76
N GLY A 37 13.47 8.31 -8.56
CA GLY A 37 12.17 7.84 -8.10
C GLY A 37 11.65 6.61 -8.85
N ILE A 38 10.53 6.07 -8.36
CA ILE A 38 9.77 5.01 -9.03
C ILE A 38 8.66 5.67 -9.84
N VAL A 39 8.58 5.32 -11.12
CA VAL A 39 7.45 5.68 -11.98
C VAL A 39 6.57 4.45 -12.12
N TRP A 40 5.30 4.56 -11.73
CA TRP A 40 4.33 3.49 -11.84
C TRP A 40 3.56 3.59 -13.15
N TYR A 41 3.49 2.48 -13.89
CA TYR A 41 2.66 2.33 -15.08
C TYR A 41 1.46 1.44 -14.73
N PRO A 42 0.23 1.97 -14.63
CA PRO A 42 -0.93 1.19 -14.23
C PRO A 42 -1.42 0.23 -15.31
N ILE A 43 -1.04 0.48 -16.57
CA ILE A 43 -1.33 -0.36 -17.74
C ILE A 43 -0.05 -1.12 -18.09
N LEU A 44 -0.13 -2.46 -18.17
CA LEU A 44 1.03 -3.31 -18.40
C LEU A 44 1.70 -2.99 -19.75
N GLU A 45 0.89 -2.74 -20.77
CA GLU A 45 1.33 -2.40 -22.12
C GLU A 45 2.24 -1.16 -22.14
N ASP A 46 1.90 -0.13 -21.36
CA ASP A 46 2.68 1.10 -21.24
C ASP A 46 4.02 0.85 -20.53
N GLY A 47 4.00 0.05 -19.45
CA GLY A 47 5.22 -0.34 -18.74
C GLY A 47 6.17 -1.16 -19.61
N LEU A 48 5.64 -2.06 -20.44
CA LEU A 48 6.43 -2.82 -21.41
C LEU A 48 7.00 -1.93 -22.51
N ALA A 49 6.22 -0.95 -23.00
CA ALA A 49 6.69 0.02 -23.98
C ALA A 49 7.85 0.85 -23.44
N GLU A 50 7.77 1.31 -22.18
CA GLU A 50 8.85 2.06 -21.52
C GLU A 50 10.09 1.20 -21.29
N ALA A 51 9.92 -0.04 -20.80
CA ALA A 51 11.03 -0.96 -20.60
C ALA A 51 11.81 -1.19 -21.91
N LYS A 52 11.09 -1.36 -23.02
CA LYS A 52 11.68 -1.49 -24.36
C LYS A 52 12.40 -0.22 -24.81
N ARG A 53 11.79 0.96 -24.63
CA ARG A 53 12.37 2.26 -25.01
C ARG A 53 13.65 2.56 -24.25
N SER A 54 13.64 2.31 -22.93
CA SER A 54 14.75 2.61 -22.02
C SER A 54 15.81 1.50 -21.96
N LYS A 55 15.53 0.31 -22.50
CA LYS A 55 16.37 -0.89 -22.38
C LYS A 55 16.65 -1.28 -20.92
N ARG A 56 15.68 -1.05 -20.04
CA ARG A 56 15.76 -1.41 -18.61
C ARG A 56 14.84 -2.59 -18.33
N PRO A 57 15.20 -3.48 -17.38
CA PRO A 57 14.30 -4.55 -16.94
C PRO A 57 13.05 -3.95 -16.30
N ILE A 58 11.94 -4.68 -16.40
CA ILE A 58 10.67 -4.32 -15.76
C ILE A 58 10.56 -4.99 -14.38
N PHE A 59 10.06 -4.23 -13.41
CA PHE A 59 9.57 -4.77 -12.14
C PHE A 59 8.04 -4.79 -12.19
N PHE A 60 7.46 -5.97 -12.33
CA PHE A 60 6.01 -6.16 -12.38
C PHE A 60 5.48 -6.51 -10.99
N MET A 61 4.52 -5.74 -10.50
CA MET A 61 3.88 -5.94 -9.19
C MET A 61 2.38 -6.14 -9.37
N ALA A 62 1.87 -7.29 -8.95
CA ALA A 62 0.45 -7.51 -8.75
C ALA A 62 0.14 -7.35 -7.26
N ALA A 63 -0.70 -6.38 -6.91
CA ALA A 63 -1.06 -6.08 -5.53
C ALA A 63 -2.58 -6.07 -5.35
N ALA A 64 -3.05 -6.50 -4.18
CA ALA A 64 -4.41 -6.23 -3.73
C ALA A 64 -4.47 -4.82 -3.12
N SER A 65 -5.64 -4.17 -3.18
CA SER A 65 -5.81 -2.84 -2.59
C SER A 65 -5.49 -2.81 -1.09
N GLN A 66 -5.78 -3.91 -0.38
CA GLN A 66 -5.37 -4.16 1.00
C GLN A 66 -5.28 -5.68 1.23
N CYS A 67 -4.32 -6.14 2.04
CA CYS A 67 -4.24 -7.54 2.46
C CYS A 67 -3.74 -7.63 3.91
N SER A 68 -4.51 -8.26 4.80
CA SER A 68 -4.14 -8.45 6.22
C SER A 68 -3.66 -7.17 6.94
N GLY A 69 -4.28 -6.02 6.68
CA GLY A 69 -3.90 -4.73 7.26
C GLY A 69 -2.73 -4.01 6.58
N VAL A 70 -2.10 -4.63 5.57
CA VAL A 70 -1.09 -3.98 4.73
C VAL A 70 -1.79 -3.10 3.70
N SER A 71 -1.43 -1.81 3.65
CA SER A 71 -1.88 -0.89 2.61
C SER A 71 -1.34 -1.35 1.26
N GLY A 72 -2.23 -1.52 0.29
CA GLY A 72 -1.84 -1.75 -1.11
C GLY A 72 -1.34 -0.48 -1.79
N VAL A 73 -1.00 -0.62 -3.06
CA VAL A 73 -0.63 0.49 -3.94
C VAL A 73 -1.92 1.06 -4.55
N PHE A 74 -2.09 2.38 -4.51
CA PHE A 74 -3.17 3.11 -5.17
C PHE A 74 -2.64 3.80 -6.42
#